data_AF-B2IU38-F1
#
_entry.id   AF-B2IU38-F1
#
_cell.length_a   1.000
_cell.length_b   1.000
_cell.length_c   1.000
_cell.angle_alpha   90.00
_cell.angle_beta   90.00
_cell.angle_gamma   90.00
#
_symmetry.space_group_name_H-M   'P 1'
#
loop_
_entity.id
_entity.type
_entity.pdbx_description
1 polymer ?
#
loop_
_entity_poly.entity_id
_entity_poly.type
_entity_poly.pdbx_seq_one_letter_code
_entity_poly.pdbx_strand_id
1 'polypeptide(L)'
;MMNFTFKSLIALVVTSSALLLTPMRSDAQVNMNILAKVAQSCQRDALSPEYYQQMDIDLTEQHYFGKKKAFMNPCIRTRYHYFSVLSKLPWMASKGEMLPNYPGYIAILATAMNFAEQKRPNNLIECIASQNALSQPCQQTNFYIAETSIKIKKIDIGSVGDESNYLTYVCPSCAVTHDNIFSKEIIISAFIKWFLELEKPQRREIMSILGADEKADKLRDEIHYESLGAVGEYWDIYAQVEKQEQEQRRQELLGN
;
A
#
# COMPACT_ATOMS: atom_id res chain seq x y z
N MET A 1 -32.28 -7.77 -8.87
CA MET A 1 -32.21 -6.30 -8.95
C MET A 1 -31.00 -5.86 -8.12
N MET A 2 -29.81 -5.90 -8.73
CA MET A 2 -28.49 -5.43 -8.23
C MET A 2 -27.49 -5.94 -9.27
N ASN A 3 -27.22 -5.15 -10.31
CA ASN A 3 -26.15 -5.38 -11.29
C ASN A 3 -25.83 -4.13 -12.13
N PHE A 4 -26.49 -2.99 -11.87
CA PHE A 4 -26.36 -1.77 -12.66
C PHE A 4 -25.36 -0.75 -12.11
N THR A 5 -24.77 -0.99 -10.93
CA THR A 5 -23.81 -0.07 -10.27
C THR A 5 -22.38 -0.19 -10.79
N PHE A 6 -22.00 -1.30 -11.44
CA PHE A 6 -20.61 -1.52 -11.87
C PHE A 6 -20.22 -0.80 -13.17
N LYS A 7 -21.17 -0.60 -14.08
CA LYS A 7 -20.89 0.01 -15.40
C LYS A 7 -20.96 1.55 -15.37
N SER A 8 -21.77 2.15 -14.50
CA SER A 8 -21.82 3.62 -14.37
C SER A 8 -20.54 4.22 -13.83
N LEU A 9 -19.88 3.57 -12.85
CA LEU A 9 -18.60 4.07 -12.32
C LEU A 9 -17.49 4.09 -13.39
N ILE A 10 -17.43 3.08 -14.25
CA ILE A 10 -16.43 2.98 -15.31
C ILE A 10 -16.70 3.98 -16.44
N ALA A 11 -17.96 4.18 -16.81
CA ALA A 11 -18.34 5.14 -17.85
C ALA A 11 -18.08 6.59 -17.40
N LEU A 12 -18.41 6.95 -16.15
CA LEU A 12 -18.18 8.30 -15.63
C LEU A 12 -16.70 8.66 -15.49
N VAL A 13 -15.82 7.71 -15.16
CA VAL A 13 -14.37 8.00 -15.08
C VAL A 13 -13.75 8.22 -16.47
N VAL A 14 -14.29 7.58 -17.51
CA VAL A 14 -13.78 7.69 -18.89
C VAL A 14 -14.37 8.90 -19.65
N THR A 15 -15.57 9.37 -19.29
CA THR A 15 -16.16 10.58 -19.92
C THR A 15 -15.98 11.86 -19.10
N SER A 16 -15.68 11.79 -17.80
CA SER A 16 -15.44 12.99 -16.97
C SER A 16 -14.00 13.50 -17.00
N SER A 17 -13.12 12.89 -17.80
CA SER A 17 -11.71 13.32 -17.95
C SER A 17 -11.58 14.76 -18.46
N ALA A 18 -12.64 15.36 -19.02
CA ALA A 18 -12.66 16.75 -19.46
C ALA A 18 -13.15 17.76 -18.38
N LEU A 19 -13.85 17.31 -17.33
CA LEU A 19 -14.41 18.18 -16.28
C LEU A 19 -13.58 18.22 -14.98
N LEU A 20 -12.54 17.39 -14.87
CA LEU A 20 -11.69 17.25 -13.68
C LEU A 20 -10.40 18.11 -13.73
N LEU A 21 -10.31 19.08 -14.65
CA LEU A 21 -9.06 19.84 -14.92
C LEU A 21 -8.88 21.16 -14.13
N THR A 22 -9.58 21.36 -13.01
CA THR A 22 -9.22 22.47 -12.09
C THR A 22 -8.67 21.91 -10.78
N PRO A 23 -7.34 21.82 -10.62
CA PRO A 23 -6.76 21.47 -9.34
C PRO A 23 -6.89 22.67 -8.38
N MET A 24 -7.63 22.50 -7.28
CA MET A 24 -7.58 23.44 -6.15
C MET A 24 -6.48 23.01 -5.17
N ARG A 25 -5.37 23.77 -5.20
CA ARG A 25 -4.33 24.01 -4.17
C ARG A 25 -3.76 22.85 -3.30
N SER A 26 -2.48 22.56 -3.61
CA SER A 26 -1.29 22.53 -2.71
C SER A 26 -1.35 21.81 -1.36
N ASP A 27 -0.98 20.53 -1.36
CA ASP A 27 0.21 19.94 -0.70
C ASP A 27 0.40 18.55 -1.33
N ALA A 28 1.61 18.20 -1.79
CA ALA A 28 1.95 16.99 -2.58
C ALA A 28 0.84 16.53 -3.57
N GLN A 29 0.88 17.02 -4.81
CA GLN A 29 -0.17 16.73 -5.80
C GLN A 29 -0.35 15.22 -6.00
N VAL A 30 -1.49 14.69 -5.54
CA VAL A 30 -1.86 13.29 -5.69
C VAL A 30 -1.88 12.93 -7.16
N ASN A 31 -1.14 11.89 -7.51
CA ASN A 31 -1.16 11.27 -8.82
C ASN A 31 -2.48 10.52 -9.06
N MET A 32 -3.40 11.19 -9.75
CA MET A 32 -4.73 10.68 -10.07
C MET A 32 -4.72 9.34 -10.84
N ASN A 33 -3.68 9.08 -11.65
CA ASN A 33 -3.58 7.80 -12.37
C ASN A 33 -3.27 6.64 -11.43
N ILE A 34 -2.43 6.86 -10.42
CA ILE A 34 -2.17 5.87 -9.36
C ILE A 34 -3.44 5.71 -8.52
N LEU A 35 -4.04 6.83 -8.10
CA LEU A 35 -5.23 6.81 -7.24
C LEU A 35 -6.38 6.04 -7.87
N ALA A 36 -6.67 6.24 -9.15
CA ALA A 36 -7.75 5.53 -9.85
C ALA A 36 -7.55 4.00 -9.84
N LYS A 37 -6.32 3.54 -10.13
CA LYS A 37 -5.97 2.10 -10.10
C LYS A 37 -6.09 1.52 -8.69
N VAL A 38 -5.59 2.25 -7.71
CA VAL A 38 -5.63 1.86 -6.29
C VAL A 38 -7.07 1.79 -5.79
N ALA A 39 -7.88 2.81 -6.10
CA ALA A 39 -9.29 2.88 -5.74
C ALA A 39 -10.07 1.66 -6.27
N GLN A 40 -9.91 1.34 -7.55
CA GLN A 40 -10.56 0.19 -8.17
C GLN A 40 -10.15 -1.12 -7.47
N SER A 41 -8.86 -1.31 -7.24
CA SER A 41 -8.35 -2.52 -6.60
C SER A 41 -8.82 -2.64 -5.15
N CYS A 42 -8.82 -1.54 -4.39
CA CYS A 42 -9.28 -1.54 -3.00
C CYS A 42 -10.78 -1.74 -2.85
N GLN A 43 -11.59 -1.16 -3.73
CA GLN A 43 -13.05 -1.38 -3.72
C GLN A 43 -13.40 -2.85 -3.96
N ARG A 44 -12.62 -3.56 -4.79
CA ARG A 44 -12.78 -5.00 -5.03
C ARG A 44 -12.33 -5.83 -3.82
N ASP A 45 -11.15 -5.54 -3.27
CA ASP A 45 -10.48 -6.45 -2.34
C ASP A 45 -10.77 -6.12 -0.87
N ALA A 46 -10.68 -4.85 -0.49
CA ALA A 46 -10.75 -4.45 0.93
C ALA A 46 -12.14 -4.69 1.53
N LEU A 47 -13.17 -4.77 0.69
CA LEU A 47 -14.57 -5.04 1.01
C LEU A 47 -15.01 -6.41 0.48
N SER A 48 -14.11 -7.38 0.36
CA SER A 48 -14.46 -8.76 0.01
C SER A 48 -14.07 -9.68 1.16
N PRO A 49 -15.01 -10.39 1.81
CA PRO A 49 -14.68 -11.41 2.81
C PRO A 49 -13.78 -12.51 2.23
N GLU A 50 -14.00 -12.89 0.96
CA GLU A 50 -13.22 -13.92 0.27
C GLU A 50 -11.73 -13.55 0.17
N TYR A 51 -11.42 -12.26 0.00
CA TYR A 51 -10.04 -11.78 -0.02
C TYR A 51 -9.29 -12.10 1.28
N TYR A 52 -9.94 -11.94 2.43
CA TYR A 52 -9.33 -12.20 3.73
C TYR A 52 -9.33 -13.69 4.10
N GLN A 53 -10.35 -14.44 3.67
CA GLN A 53 -10.36 -15.90 3.81
C GLN A 53 -9.18 -16.57 3.11
N GLN A 54 -8.77 -16.07 1.94
CA GLN A 54 -7.56 -16.56 1.24
C GLN A 54 -6.28 -16.39 2.08
N MET A 55 -6.29 -15.45 3.01
CA MET A 55 -5.18 -15.19 3.94
C MET A 55 -5.32 -15.93 5.28
N ASP A 56 -6.36 -16.77 5.45
CA ASP A 56 -6.73 -17.39 6.71
C ASP A 56 -6.95 -16.35 7.84
N ILE A 57 -7.49 -15.18 7.46
CA ILE A 57 -7.89 -14.10 8.38
C ILE A 57 -9.38 -14.24 8.65
N ASP A 58 -9.73 -14.54 9.89
CA ASP A 58 -11.12 -14.64 10.33
C ASP A 58 -11.71 -13.25 10.59
N LEU A 59 -12.59 -12.82 9.70
CA LEU A 59 -13.39 -11.62 9.86
C LEU A 59 -14.70 -11.98 10.53
N THR A 60 -14.84 -11.76 11.84
CA THR A 60 -16.15 -11.96 12.47
C THR A 60 -17.16 -10.94 11.90
N GLU A 61 -18.42 -11.35 11.68
CA GLU A 61 -19.44 -10.50 11.03
C GLU A 61 -19.64 -9.14 11.73
N GLN A 62 -19.39 -9.06 13.04
CA GLN A 62 -19.44 -7.80 13.81
C GLN A 62 -18.40 -6.76 13.37
N HIS A 63 -17.29 -7.17 12.74
CA HIS A 63 -16.25 -6.26 12.23
C HIS A 63 -16.59 -5.66 10.87
N TYR A 64 -17.49 -6.30 10.11
CA TYR A 64 -17.74 -5.98 8.72
C TYR A 64 -18.83 -4.90 8.53
N PHE A 65 -19.85 -4.88 9.39
CA PHE A 65 -20.99 -3.98 9.24
C PHE A 65 -20.61 -2.51 9.57
N GLY A 66 -20.64 -1.66 8.56
CA GLY A 66 -20.58 -0.19 8.71
C GLY A 66 -19.18 0.43 8.73
N LYS A 67 -18.10 -0.35 8.67
CA LYS A 67 -16.72 0.15 8.79
C LYS A 67 -15.98 0.36 7.47
N LYS A 68 -16.67 0.78 6.39
CA LYS A 68 -16.05 1.00 5.07
C LYS A 68 -14.75 1.82 5.13
N LYS A 69 -14.73 2.89 5.93
CA LYS A 69 -13.52 3.71 6.13
C LYS A 69 -12.36 2.95 6.77
N ALA A 70 -12.63 2.04 7.71
CA ALA A 70 -11.60 1.27 8.40
C ALA A 70 -10.85 0.30 7.47
N PHE A 71 -11.51 -0.19 6.42
CA PHE A 71 -10.89 -1.05 5.42
C PHE A 71 -10.30 -0.26 4.25
N MET A 72 -11.03 0.74 3.76
CA MET A 72 -10.62 1.51 2.59
C MET A 72 -9.42 2.41 2.88
N ASN A 73 -9.36 3.11 4.02
CA ASN A 73 -8.25 4.01 4.33
C ASN A 73 -6.89 3.31 4.31
N PRO A 74 -6.66 2.22 5.07
CA PRO A 74 -5.38 1.54 5.03
C PRO A 74 -5.11 0.89 3.68
N CYS A 75 -6.12 0.37 2.97
CA CYS A 75 -5.92 -0.18 1.62
C CYS A 75 -5.43 0.90 0.64
N ILE A 76 -6.12 2.05 0.57
CA ILE A 76 -5.76 3.15 -0.32
C ILE A 76 -4.36 3.64 0.01
N ARG A 77 -4.08 3.97 1.30
CA ARG A 77 -2.77 4.45 1.74
C ARG A 77 -1.64 3.50 1.36
N THR A 78 -1.76 2.22 1.72
CA THR A 78 -0.68 1.24 1.54
C THR A 78 -0.45 0.89 0.07
N ARG A 79 -1.50 0.70 -0.73
CA ARG A 79 -1.37 0.44 -2.17
C ARG A 79 -0.91 1.68 -2.93
N TYR A 80 -1.34 2.88 -2.53
CA TYR A 80 -0.85 4.12 -3.13
C TYR A 80 0.64 4.32 -2.85
N HIS A 81 1.07 4.13 -1.60
CA HIS A 81 2.49 4.14 -1.22
C HIS A 81 3.30 3.16 -2.07
N TYR A 82 2.81 1.92 -2.18
CA TYR A 82 3.42 0.88 -3.01
C TYR A 82 3.67 1.33 -4.46
N PHE A 83 2.64 1.85 -5.13
CA PHE A 83 2.78 2.32 -6.51
C PHE A 83 3.62 3.58 -6.63
N SER A 84 3.63 4.43 -5.60
CA SER A 84 4.44 5.64 -5.56
C SER A 84 5.93 5.31 -5.46
N VAL A 85 6.33 4.38 -4.58
CA VAL A 85 7.70 3.88 -4.52
C VAL A 85 8.10 3.22 -5.85
N LEU A 86 7.21 2.42 -6.45
CA LEU A 86 7.46 1.82 -7.77
C LEU A 86 7.74 2.83 -8.86
N SER A 87 7.03 3.95 -8.85
CA SER A 87 7.23 5.01 -9.85
C SER A 87 8.64 5.58 -9.79
N LYS A 88 9.34 5.47 -8.64
CA LYS A 88 10.73 5.90 -8.46
C LYS A 88 11.75 4.81 -8.84
N LEU A 89 11.31 3.56 -9.02
CA LEU A 89 12.14 2.40 -9.36
C LEU A 89 11.58 1.65 -10.59
N PRO A 90 11.44 2.31 -11.76
CA PRO A 90 10.71 1.76 -12.90
C PRO A 90 11.32 0.47 -13.47
N TRP A 91 12.64 0.27 -13.35
CA TRP A 91 13.31 -0.95 -13.78
C TRP A 91 12.90 -2.17 -12.92
N MET A 92 12.43 -1.96 -11.70
CA MET A 92 11.96 -3.07 -10.85
C MET A 92 10.68 -3.71 -11.40
N ALA A 93 9.83 -2.92 -12.08
CA ALA A 93 8.65 -3.45 -12.75
C ALA A 93 8.98 -4.36 -13.94
N SER A 94 10.16 -4.18 -14.56
CA SER A 94 10.55 -4.87 -15.80
C SER A 94 11.12 -6.29 -15.62
N LYS A 95 11.48 -6.69 -14.39
CA LYS A 95 12.08 -8.02 -14.13
C LYS A 95 11.07 -9.16 -13.98
N GLY A 96 9.77 -8.91 -14.18
CA GLY A 96 8.75 -9.97 -14.18
C GLY A 96 8.50 -10.62 -12.81
N GLU A 97 8.98 -10.02 -11.73
CA GLU A 97 8.90 -10.52 -10.35
C GLU A 97 7.65 -10.02 -9.59
N MET A 98 6.57 -9.72 -10.31
CA MET A 98 5.22 -9.52 -9.73
C MET A 98 4.56 -10.86 -9.34
N LEU A 99 5.35 -11.90 -9.10
CA LEU A 99 4.82 -13.10 -8.49
C LEU A 99 4.79 -12.90 -6.97
N PRO A 100 3.68 -13.26 -6.30
CA PRO A 100 3.71 -13.48 -4.87
C PRO A 100 5.00 -14.24 -4.48
N ASN A 101 5.72 -13.73 -3.47
CA ASN A 101 6.96 -14.28 -2.87
C ASN A 101 8.32 -13.70 -3.28
N TYR A 102 8.44 -12.51 -3.91
CA TYR A 102 9.75 -11.85 -4.01
C TYR A 102 10.06 -11.02 -2.75
N PRO A 103 10.88 -11.52 -1.81
CA PRO A 103 10.94 -10.94 -0.48
C PRO A 103 11.73 -9.63 -0.44
N GLY A 104 12.71 -9.48 -1.34
CA GLY A 104 13.55 -8.27 -1.42
C GLY A 104 12.76 -7.01 -1.75
N TYR A 105 11.73 -7.18 -2.57
CA TYR A 105 10.90 -6.07 -3.00
C TYR A 105 9.92 -5.63 -1.91
N ILE A 106 9.29 -6.58 -1.23
CA ILE A 106 8.42 -6.33 -0.09
C ILE A 106 9.19 -5.70 1.07
N ALA A 107 10.45 -6.11 1.29
CA ALA A 107 11.33 -5.51 2.27
C ALA A 107 11.56 -4.01 1.99
N ILE A 108 11.89 -3.62 0.75
CA ILE A 108 12.07 -2.21 0.38
C ILE A 108 10.81 -1.40 0.70
N LEU A 109 9.67 -1.91 0.27
CA LEU A 109 8.41 -1.18 0.32
C LEU A 109 7.89 -0.98 1.75
N ALA A 110 7.89 -2.05 2.55
CA ALA A 110 7.49 -1.99 3.95
C ALA A 110 8.46 -1.10 4.74
N THR A 111 9.76 -1.24 4.49
CA THR A 111 10.80 -0.47 5.18
C THR A 111 10.73 1.03 4.84
N ALA A 112 10.48 1.38 3.57
CA ALA A 112 10.31 2.77 3.15
C ALA A 112 9.13 3.46 3.86
N MET A 113 8.01 2.75 4.01
CA MET A 113 6.83 3.29 4.70
C MET A 113 7.11 3.51 6.19
N ASN A 114 7.65 2.51 6.87
CA ASN A 114 7.91 2.57 8.31
C ASN A 114 8.99 3.60 8.69
N PHE A 115 10.03 3.76 7.86
CA PHE A 115 11.05 4.78 8.11
C PHE A 115 10.52 6.22 8.02
N ALA A 116 9.56 6.48 7.13
CA ALA A 116 8.88 7.78 7.08
C ALA A 116 8.12 8.07 8.39
N GLU A 117 7.48 7.06 8.97
CA GLU A 117 6.64 7.21 10.16
C GLU A 117 7.45 7.40 11.45
N GLN A 118 8.59 6.72 11.57
CA GLN A 118 9.30 6.64 12.85
C GLN A 118 10.54 7.55 12.97
N LYS A 119 11.00 8.20 11.87
CA LYS A 119 12.23 9.03 11.85
C LYS A 119 13.43 8.38 12.57
N ARG A 120 13.63 7.08 12.35
CA ARG A 120 14.65 6.28 13.04
C ARG A 120 15.92 6.09 12.19
N PRO A 121 17.09 5.89 12.83
CA PRO A 121 18.31 5.56 12.12
C PRO A 121 18.12 4.28 11.30
N ASN A 122 18.47 4.39 10.03
CA ASN A 122 18.23 3.37 9.03
C ASN A 122 19.33 2.30 9.09
N ASN A 123 19.11 1.28 9.91
CA ASN A 123 20.05 0.17 10.13
C ASN A 123 20.09 -0.83 8.95
N LEU A 124 19.42 -0.53 7.84
CA LEU A 124 19.40 -1.38 6.66
C LEU A 124 20.78 -1.47 6.00
N ILE A 125 21.53 -0.36 5.95
CA ILE A 125 22.87 -0.36 5.35
C ILE A 125 23.81 -1.24 6.17
N GLU A 126 23.76 -1.13 7.49
CA GLU A 126 24.52 -1.99 8.41
C GLU A 126 24.06 -3.44 8.33
N CYS A 127 22.76 -3.69 8.12
CA CYS A 127 22.22 -5.02 7.88
C CYS A 127 22.73 -5.63 6.57
N ILE A 128 22.73 -4.89 5.47
CA ILE A 128 23.28 -5.34 4.19
C ILE A 128 24.79 -5.59 4.33
N ALA A 129 25.51 -4.71 5.01
CA ALA A 129 26.95 -4.81 5.22
C ALA A 129 27.34 -6.02 6.09
N SER A 130 26.50 -6.39 7.06
CA SER A 130 26.73 -7.56 7.91
C SER A 130 26.57 -8.89 7.15
N GLN A 131 25.82 -8.88 6.05
CA GLN A 131 25.46 -10.07 5.25
C GLN A 131 24.87 -11.20 6.11
N ASN A 132 24.33 -10.87 7.27
CA ASN A 132 23.83 -11.81 8.25
C ASN A 132 22.46 -11.32 8.74
N ALA A 133 21.40 -12.00 8.30
CA ALA A 133 20.02 -11.67 8.65
C ALA A 133 19.72 -11.74 10.15
N LEU A 134 20.56 -12.44 10.93
CA LEU A 134 20.47 -12.54 12.38
C LEU A 134 21.30 -11.48 13.12
N SER A 135 22.06 -10.65 12.41
CA SER A 135 22.82 -9.54 13.03
C SER A 135 21.88 -8.53 13.71
N GLN A 136 22.36 -7.86 14.76
CA GLN A 136 21.58 -6.84 15.47
C GLN A 136 20.99 -5.76 14.54
N PRO A 137 21.73 -5.22 13.54
CA PRO A 137 21.15 -4.27 12.59
C PRO A 137 20.01 -4.85 11.74
N CYS A 138 20.12 -6.13 11.34
CA CYS A 138 19.06 -6.82 10.62
C CYS A 138 17.85 -7.15 11.50
N GLN A 139 18.06 -7.51 12.77
CA GLN A 139 16.97 -7.74 13.71
C GLN A 139 16.15 -6.47 13.94
N GLN A 140 16.80 -5.30 14.00
CA GLN A 140 16.10 -4.02 14.08
C GLN A 140 15.34 -3.71 12.79
N THR A 141 15.92 -4.03 11.63
CA THR A 141 15.26 -3.90 10.32
C THR A 141 14.03 -4.82 10.21
N ASN A 142 14.08 -6.03 10.77
CA ASN A 142 12.99 -7.01 10.72
C ASN A 142 11.67 -6.48 11.30
N PHE A 143 11.73 -5.61 12.32
CA PHE A 143 10.53 -5.01 12.92
C PHE A 143 9.74 -4.15 11.94
N TYR A 144 10.41 -3.56 10.93
CA TYR A 144 9.78 -2.68 9.95
C TYR A 144 9.21 -3.41 8.72
N ILE A 145 9.46 -4.71 8.60
CA ILE A 145 8.90 -5.52 7.51
C ILE A 145 7.57 -6.14 7.97
N ALA A 146 7.51 -6.57 9.23
CA ALA A 146 6.28 -6.99 9.89
C ALA A 146 6.46 -7.04 11.41
N GLU A 147 5.39 -6.81 12.18
CA GLU A 147 5.41 -6.86 13.64
C GLU A 147 5.49 -8.32 14.15
N THR A 148 6.31 -8.62 15.16
CA THR A 148 6.62 -10.00 15.63
C THR A 148 5.61 -10.57 16.62
N SER A 149 4.75 -9.73 17.19
CA SER A 149 3.87 -10.08 18.31
C SER A 149 2.46 -10.50 17.89
N ILE A 150 2.05 -10.19 16.65
CA ILE A 150 0.66 -10.35 16.20
C ILE A 150 0.63 -11.34 15.03
N LYS A 151 0.00 -12.51 15.24
CA LYS A 151 -0.41 -13.38 14.13
C LYS A 151 -1.46 -12.63 13.32
N ILE A 152 -1.27 -12.56 12.00
CA ILE A 152 -2.17 -11.82 11.11
C ILE A 152 -3.60 -12.40 11.20
N LYS A 153 -3.72 -13.70 11.50
CA LYS A 153 -5.01 -14.41 11.71
C LYS A 153 -5.87 -13.92 12.88
N LYS A 154 -5.36 -13.04 13.76
CA LYS A 154 -6.08 -12.51 14.93
C LYS A 154 -6.16 -10.98 14.94
N ILE A 155 -6.13 -10.33 13.78
CA ILE A 155 -6.25 -8.87 13.71
C ILE A 155 -7.67 -8.46 14.08
N ASP A 156 -7.81 -7.76 15.20
CA ASP A 156 -9.01 -7.00 15.51
C ASP A 156 -9.02 -5.75 14.62
N ILE A 157 -9.85 -5.73 13.58
CA ILE A 157 -9.82 -4.66 12.59
C ILE A 157 -10.29 -3.30 13.16
N GLY A 158 -10.81 -3.30 14.40
CA GLY A 158 -11.09 -2.08 15.16
C GLY A 158 -9.84 -1.37 15.73
N SER A 159 -8.71 -2.06 15.89
CA SER A 159 -7.44 -1.49 16.37
C SER A 159 -6.41 -1.22 15.25
N VAL A 160 -6.87 -1.29 13.99
CA VAL A 160 -6.08 -1.13 12.76
C VAL A 160 -5.73 0.35 12.54
N GLY A 161 -4.79 0.83 13.35
CA GLY A 161 -4.13 2.12 13.21
C GLY A 161 -2.74 2.01 12.58
N ASP A 162 -1.93 1.02 12.97
CA ASP A 162 -0.50 1.04 12.69
C ASP A 162 -0.04 -0.19 11.90
N GLU A 163 0.68 0.08 10.80
CA GLU A 163 1.79 -0.67 10.17
C GLU A 163 1.59 -2.17 9.79
N SER A 164 0.89 -2.95 10.60
CA SER A 164 0.59 -4.39 10.46
C SER A 164 -0.21 -4.80 9.22
N ASN A 165 -0.85 -3.88 8.51
CA ASN A 165 -1.70 -4.17 7.35
C ASN A 165 -1.04 -3.96 5.99
N TYR A 166 0.23 -3.52 5.94
CA TYR A 166 0.90 -3.30 4.67
C TYR A 166 0.91 -4.56 3.81
N LEU A 167 1.31 -5.69 4.40
CA LEU A 167 1.35 -6.98 3.72
C LEU A 167 -0.04 -7.45 3.30
N THR A 168 -1.06 -7.28 4.15
CA THR A 168 -2.45 -7.65 3.86
C THR A 168 -2.96 -7.02 2.57
N TYR A 169 -2.60 -5.77 2.27
CA TYR A 169 -3.08 -5.07 1.08
C TYR A 169 -2.12 -5.12 -0.11
N VAL A 170 -0.81 -5.23 0.13
CA VAL A 170 0.22 -5.16 -0.93
C VAL A 170 0.72 -6.54 -1.35
N CYS A 171 0.80 -7.51 -0.44
CA CYS A 171 1.22 -8.88 -0.74
C CYS A 171 0.44 -9.92 0.09
N PRO A 172 -0.78 -10.29 -0.33
CA PRO A 172 -1.61 -11.27 0.38
C PRO A 172 -0.93 -12.62 0.60
N SER A 173 -0.13 -13.10 -0.36
CA SER A 173 0.63 -14.34 -0.19
C SER A 173 1.73 -14.22 0.87
N CYS A 174 2.32 -13.03 1.03
CA CYS A 174 3.30 -12.75 2.06
C CYS A 174 2.63 -12.74 3.44
N ALA A 175 1.39 -12.28 3.53
CA ALA A 175 0.61 -12.34 4.77
C ALA A 175 0.39 -13.79 5.23
N VAL A 176 0.00 -14.70 4.32
CA VAL A 176 -0.11 -16.15 4.62
C VAL A 176 1.22 -16.74 5.06
N THR A 177 2.32 -16.35 4.39
CA THR A 177 3.66 -16.87 4.66
C THR A 177 4.24 -16.31 5.97
N HIS A 178 3.82 -15.12 6.40
CA HIS A 178 4.32 -14.43 7.59
C HIS A 178 4.06 -15.21 8.88
N ASP A 179 2.95 -15.94 9.00
CA ASP A 179 2.60 -16.70 10.20
C ASP A 179 3.53 -17.90 10.50
N ASN A 180 4.47 -18.21 9.60
CA ASN A 180 5.57 -19.14 9.87
C ASN A 180 6.76 -18.41 10.51
N ILE A 181 7.23 -18.91 11.65
CA ILE A 181 8.27 -18.32 12.53
C ILE A 181 9.59 -17.97 11.81
N PHE A 182 9.85 -18.57 10.63
CA PHE A 182 11.07 -18.36 9.83
C PHE A 182 10.93 -17.32 8.70
N SER A 183 9.78 -16.68 8.54
CA SER A 183 9.47 -15.86 7.36
C SER A 183 10.35 -14.60 7.23
N LYS A 184 10.65 -13.89 8.32
CA LYS A 184 11.38 -12.60 8.30
C LYS A 184 12.86 -12.75 7.98
N GLU A 185 13.51 -13.72 8.61
CA GLU A 185 14.91 -14.03 8.33
C GLU A 185 15.07 -14.44 6.87
N ILE A 186 14.14 -15.25 6.33
CA ILE A 186 14.12 -15.61 4.92
C ILE A 186 13.91 -14.37 4.05
N ILE A 187 12.98 -13.48 4.42
CA ILE A 187 12.71 -12.24 3.67
C ILE A 187 13.95 -11.35 3.62
N ILE A 188 14.59 -11.09 4.77
CA ILE A 188 15.81 -10.27 4.84
C ILE A 188 17.00 -10.96 4.17
N SER A 189 17.18 -12.27 4.34
CA SER A 189 18.26 -13.00 3.68
C SER A 189 18.12 -12.93 2.16
N ALA A 190 16.90 -13.12 1.65
CA ALA A 190 16.60 -12.98 0.23
C ALA A 190 16.80 -11.53 -0.24
N PHE A 191 16.38 -10.53 0.55
CA PHE A 191 16.64 -9.12 0.27
C PHE A 191 18.13 -8.81 0.16
N ILE A 192 18.93 -9.21 1.15
CA ILE A 192 20.39 -8.97 1.18
C ILE A 192 21.03 -9.62 -0.05
N LYS A 193 20.72 -10.89 -0.30
CA LYS A 193 21.27 -11.62 -1.46
C LYS A 193 20.92 -10.93 -2.77
N TRP A 194 19.65 -10.62 -2.98
CA TRP A 194 19.19 -9.91 -4.16
C TRP A 194 19.86 -8.55 -4.31
N PHE A 195 19.92 -7.75 -3.24
CA PHE A 195 20.52 -6.42 -3.28
C PHE A 195 21.99 -6.46 -3.69
N LEU A 196 22.75 -7.46 -3.21
CA LEU A 196 24.16 -7.62 -3.55
C LEU A 196 24.39 -8.03 -5.01
N GLU A 197 23.43 -8.74 -5.61
CA GLU A 197 23.45 -9.16 -7.03
C GLU A 197 23.10 -8.01 -8.00
N LEU A 198 22.55 -6.90 -7.51
CA LEU A 198 22.19 -5.76 -8.34
C LEU A 198 23.41 -4.99 -8.88
N GLU A 199 23.23 -4.44 -10.08
CA GLU A 199 24.21 -3.53 -10.66
C GLU A 199 24.39 -2.28 -9.78
N LYS A 200 25.57 -1.66 -9.85
CA LYS A 200 25.89 -0.48 -9.03
C LYS A 200 24.88 0.67 -9.18
N PRO A 201 24.35 1.00 -10.39
CA PRO A 201 23.29 2.00 -10.53
C PRO A 201 22.00 1.61 -9.81
N GLN A 202 21.55 0.36 -9.96
CA GLN A 202 20.34 -0.16 -9.31
C GLN A 202 20.43 -0.12 -7.78
N ARG A 203 21.58 -0.49 -7.21
CA ARG A 203 21.82 -0.35 -5.77
C ARG A 203 21.72 1.10 -5.30
N ARG A 204 22.26 2.05 -6.08
CA ARG A 204 22.17 3.49 -5.74
C ARG A 204 20.74 4.00 -5.76
N GLU A 205 19.93 3.56 -6.72
CA GLU A 205 18.52 3.94 -6.77
C GLU A 205 17.74 3.40 -5.56
N ILE A 206 17.97 2.15 -5.15
CA ILE A 206 17.36 1.62 -3.92
C ILE A 206 17.85 2.41 -2.69
N MET A 207 19.14 2.71 -2.61
CA MET A 207 19.69 3.54 -1.54
C MET A 207 19.16 4.98 -1.55
N SER A 208 18.66 5.49 -2.67
CA SER A 208 18.01 6.81 -2.70
C SER A 208 16.66 6.82 -1.97
N ILE A 209 16.03 5.66 -1.79
CA ILE A 209 14.77 5.49 -1.06
C ILE A 209 15.01 4.94 0.34
N LEU A 210 16.03 4.08 0.50
CA LEU A 210 16.36 3.41 1.77
C LEU A 210 17.67 3.91 2.38
N GLY A 211 18.17 5.07 1.98
CA GLY A 211 19.36 5.67 2.56
C GLY A 211 19.09 6.32 3.90
N ALA A 212 20.15 6.59 4.65
CA ALA A 212 20.09 7.38 5.90
C ALA A 212 20.38 8.87 5.67
N ASP A 213 20.50 9.31 4.40
CA ASP A 213 20.75 10.70 4.08
C ASP A 213 19.45 11.52 3.96
N GLU A 214 19.59 12.84 4.11
CA GLU A 214 18.48 13.80 4.09
C GLU A 214 17.63 13.72 2.81
N LYS A 215 18.22 13.36 1.66
CA LYS A 215 17.45 13.24 0.42
C LYS A 215 16.56 12.01 0.44
N ALA A 216 17.07 10.91 0.98
CA ALA A 216 16.29 9.70 1.15
C ALA A 216 15.17 9.89 2.19
N ASP A 217 15.44 10.60 3.29
CA ASP A 217 14.41 10.99 4.27
C ASP A 217 13.31 11.83 3.60
N LYS A 218 13.70 12.89 2.90
CA LYS A 218 12.75 13.77 2.21
C LYS A 218 11.91 13.02 1.18
N LEU A 219 12.51 12.12 0.40
CA LEU A 219 11.78 11.32 -0.58
C LEU A 219 10.76 10.38 0.09
N ARG A 220 11.14 9.74 1.22
CA ARG A 220 10.21 8.92 2.00
C ARG A 220 9.05 9.73 2.55
N ASP A 221 9.35 10.90 3.12
CA ASP A 221 8.34 11.82 3.64
C ASP A 221 7.38 12.28 2.53
N GLU A 222 7.91 12.69 1.38
CA GLU A 222 7.10 13.09 0.21
C GLU A 222 6.14 11.97 -0.21
N ILE A 223 6.64 10.74 -0.37
CA ILE A 223 5.81 9.59 -0.75
C ILE A 223 4.78 9.28 0.34
N HIS A 224 5.17 9.35 1.60
CA HIS A 224 4.30 9.08 2.74
C HIS A 224 3.15 10.10 2.82
N TYR A 225 3.46 11.41 2.76
CA TYR A 225 2.46 12.47 2.80
C TYR A 225 1.55 12.47 1.58
N GLU A 226 2.08 12.18 0.38
CA GLU A 226 1.25 11.99 -0.82
C GLU A 226 0.28 10.80 -0.64
N SER A 227 0.74 9.71 -0.03
CA SER A 227 -0.08 8.53 0.27
C SER A 227 -1.17 8.79 1.31
N LEU A 228 -0.91 9.68 2.27
CA LEU A 228 -1.92 10.18 3.21
C LEU A 228 -2.94 11.08 2.49
N GLY A 229 -2.46 12.01 1.65
CA GLY A 229 -3.30 12.89 0.84
C GLY A 229 -4.23 12.12 -0.10
N ALA A 230 -3.74 11.03 -0.69
CA ALA A 230 -4.52 10.15 -1.56
C ALA A 230 -5.77 9.56 -0.88
N VAL A 231 -5.75 9.35 0.44
CA VAL A 231 -6.94 8.91 1.19
C VAL A 231 -8.00 10.01 1.25
N GLY A 232 -7.58 11.27 1.48
CA GLY A 232 -8.49 12.42 1.46
C GLY A 232 -9.11 12.60 0.09
N GLU A 233 -8.26 12.66 -0.95
CA GLU A 233 -8.68 12.82 -2.34
C GLU A 233 -9.66 11.71 -2.79
N TYR A 234 -9.40 10.46 -2.38
CA TYR A 234 -10.33 9.34 -2.63
C TYR A 234 -11.72 9.61 -2.07
N TRP A 235 -11.82 10.10 -0.84
CA TRP A 235 -13.11 10.34 -0.18
C TRP A 235 -13.83 11.56 -0.72
N ASP A 236 -13.10 12.61 -1.10
CA ASP A 236 -13.68 13.80 -1.74
C ASP A 236 -14.33 13.43 -3.08
N ILE A 237 -13.61 12.66 -3.91
CA ILE A 237 -14.14 12.14 -5.17
C ILE A 237 -15.32 11.20 -4.92
N TYR A 238 -15.22 10.31 -3.94
CA TYR A 238 -16.31 9.39 -3.60
C TYR A 238 -17.59 10.15 -3.22
N ALA A 239 -17.48 11.18 -2.37
CA ALA A 239 -18.61 12.01 -1.95
C ALA A 239 -19.21 12.80 -3.12
N GLN A 240 -18.36 13.32 -4.02
CA GLN A 240 -18.82 14.00 -5.22
C GLN A 240 -19.61 13.07 -6.14
N VAL A 241 -19.11 11.86 -6.40
CA VAL A 241 -19.79 10.85 -7.22
C VAL A 241 -21.12 10.44 -6.59
N GLU A 242 -21.14 10.19 -5.28
CA GLU A 242 -22.38 9.84 -4.57
C GLU A 242 -23.45 10.93 -4.69
N LYS A 243 -23.05 12.21 -4.56
CA LYS A 243 -23.96 13.35 -4.74
C LYS A 243 -24.48 13.44 -6.17
N GLN A 244 -23.62 13.23 -7.17
CA GLN A 244 -24.02 13.23 -8.58
C GLN A 244 -25.00 12.09 -8.90
N GLU A 245 -24.74 10.88 -8.39
CA GLU A 245 -25.66 9.75 -8.58
C GLU A 245 -27.01 9.98 -7.90
N GLN A 246 -27.03 10.55 -6.70
CA GLN A 246 -28.28 10.88 -6.00
C GLN A 246 -29.11 11.90 -6.77
N GLU A 247 -28.46 12.95 -7.30
CA GLU A 247 -29.13 13.97 -8.10
C GLU A 247 -29.62 13.39 -9.44
N GLN A 248 -28.84 12.54 -10.09
CA GLN A 248 -29.26 11.86 -11.32
C GLN A 248 -30.50 10.98 -11.06
N ARG A 249 -30.50 10.16 -10.00
CA ARG A 249 -31.66 9.33 -9.64
C ARG A 249 -32.88 10.18 -9.29
N ARG A 250 -32.67 11.34 -8.66
CA ARG A 250 -33.75 12.30 -8.38
C ARG A 250 -34.34 12.84 -9.67
N GLN A 251 -33.52 13.20 -10.65
CA GLN A 251 -33.98 13.68 -11.97
C GLN A 251 -34.74 12.59 -12.73
N GLU A 252 -34.22 11.36 -12.74
CA GLU A 252 -34.89 10.20 -13.34
C GLU A 252 -36.26 9.92 -12.70
N LEU A 253 -36.40 10.07 -11.38
CA LEU A 253 -37.68 9.90 -10.66
C LEU A 253 -38.66 11.05 -10.91
N LEU A 254 -38.17 12.26 -11.16
CA LEU A 254 -39.00 13.44 -11.45
C LEU A 254 -39.43 13.53 -12.93
N GLY A 255 -38.94 12.64 -13.79
CA GLY A 255 -39.39 12.50 -15.18
C GLY A 255 -38.89 13.59 -16.13
N ASN A 256 -37.74 14.21 -15.84
CA ASN A 256 -37.03 15.09 -16.77
C ASN A 256 -36.04 14.32 -17.64
#